data_AF-A0A3M1KH56-F1
#
_entry.id   AF-A0A3M1KH56-F1
#
_cell.length_a   1.000
_cell.length_b   1.000
_cell.length_c   1.000
_cell.angle_alpha   90.00
_cell.angle_beta   90.00
_cell.angle_gamma   90.00
#
_symmetry.space_group_name_H-M   'P 1'
#
loop_
_entity.id
_entity.type
_entity.pdbx_description
1 polymer ?
#
loop_
_entity_poly.entity_id
_entity_poly.type
_entity_poly.pdbx_seq_one_letter_code
_entity_poly.pdbx_strand_id
1 'polypeptide(L)' 'FNPGNYLQTTVNYLEATDVVSSLVKAAVFGFIVALMGCFHGYYSSGGAQGVGRATTNAVVSAFILILLANLIITILVFGA' A
#
# COMPACT_ATOMS: atom_id res chain seq x y z
N PHE A 1 -16.26 -29.94 14.24
CA PHE A 1 -16.14 -28.70 13.46
C PHE A 1 -17.48 -27.97 13.53
N ASN A 2 -17.67 -27.10 14.54
CA ASN A 2 -18.89 -26.31 14.64
C ASN A 2 -18.67 -24.97 13.94
N PRO A 3 -19.19 -24.76 12.71
CA PRO A 3 -18.95 -23.54 11.93
C PRO A 3 -19.44 -22.27 12.65
N GLY A 4 -20.43 -22.39 13.54
CA GLY A 4 -20.90 -21.28 14.37
C GLY A 4 -19.83 -20.73 15.31
N ASN A 5 -18.98 -21.58 15.89
CA ASN A 5 -17.90 -21.14 16.78
C ASN A 5 -16.75 -20.46 16.01
N TYR A 6 -16.46 -20.92 14.80
CA TYR A 6 -15.42 -20.31 13.94
C TYR A 6 -15.78 -18.88 13.53
N LEU A 7 -17.03 -18.67 13.09
CA LEU A 7 -17.53 -17.33 12.72
C LEU A 7 -17.54 -16.40 13.93
N GLN A 8 -18.00 -16.88 15.09
CA GLN A 8 -18.07 -16.06 16.29
C GLN A 8 -16.68 -15.68 16.84
N THR A 9 -15.72 -16.59 16.73
CA THR A 9 -14.31 -16.33 17.08
C THR A 9 -13.70 -15.31 16.11
N THR A 10 -13.97 -15.44 14.81
CA THR A 10 -13.49 -14.51 13.78
C THR A 10 -14.02 -13.10 14.02
N VAL A 11 -15.32 -12.94 14.31
CA VAL A 11 -15.94 -11.64 14.59
C VAL A 11 -15.44 -11.02 15.90
N ASN A 12 -15.14 -11.84 16.91
CA ASN A 12 -14.60 -11.33 18.18
C ASN A 12 -13.13 -10.86 18.08
N TYR A 13 -12.33 -11.45 17.21
CA TYR A 13 -10.94 -11.03 16.98
C TYR A 13 -10.79 -9.96 15.90
N LEU A 14 -11.77 -9.83 15.00
CA LEU A 14 -11.76 -8.80 13.97
C LEU A 14 -12.35 -7.52 14.55
N GLU A 15 -11.51 -6.70 15.17
CA GLU A 15 -11.96 -5.39 15.62
C GLU A 15 -12.22 -4.45 14.42
N ALA A 16 -13.25 -3.61 14.50
CA ALA A 16 -13.55 -2.64 13.45
C ALA A 16 -12.37 -1.66 13.20
N THR A 17 -11.52 -1.47 14.20
CA THR A 17 -10.27 -0.70 14.15
C THR A 17 -9.25 -1.29 13.17
N ASP A 18 -9.16 -2.61 13.04
CA ASP A 18 -8.28 -3.28 12.07
C ASP A 18 -8.75 -3.06 10.63
N VAL A 19 -10.06 -3.03 10.42
CA VAL A 19 -10.66 -2.76 9.10
C VAL A 19 -10.44 -1.31 8.70
N VAL A 20 -10.65 -0.36 9.61
CA VAL A 20 -10.44 1.07 9.32
C VAL A 20 -8.95 1.37 9.09
N SER A 21 -8.05 0.81 9.90
CA SER A 21 -6.60 1.03 9.76
C SER A 21 -6.05 0.47 8.44
N SER A 22 -6.57 -0.68 7.98
CA SER A 22 -6.19 -1.26 6.68
C SER A 22 -6.74 -0.46 5.49
N LEU A 23 -7.94 0.11 5.58
CA LEU A 23 -8.47 1.04 4.57
C LEU A 23 -7.61 2.30 4.45
N VAL A 24 -7.20 2.89 5.58
CA VAL A 24 -6.31 4.07 5.57
C VAL A 24 -4.95 3.73 4.95
N LYS A 25 -4.35 2.57 5.30
CA LYS A 25 -3.13 2.09 4.64
C LYS A 25 -3.29 1.97 3.12
N ALA A 26 -4.39 1.37 2.66
CA ALA A 26 -4.65 1.20 1.23
C ALA A 26 -4.75 2.54 0.48
N ALA A 27 -5.42 3.53 1.08
CA ALA A 27 -5.51 4.88 0.50
C ALA A 27 -4.13 5.55 0.38
N VAL A 28 -3.29 5.43 1.42
CA VAL A 28 -1.92 5.98 1.41
C VAL A 28 -1.06 5.32 0.35
N PHE A 29 -1.13 4.01 0.18
CA PHE A 29 -0.38 3.30 -0.86
C PHE A 29 -0.83 3.69 -2.27
N GLY A 30 -2.14 3.81 -2.50
CA GLY A 30 -2.68 4.30 -3.77
C GLY A 30 -2.20 5.71 -4.11
N PHE A 31 -2.15 6.60 -3.11
CA PHE A 31 -1.65 7.96 -3.28
C PHE A 31 -0.16 8.00 -3.66
N ILE A 32 0.67 7.18 -3.01
CA ILE A 32 2.11 7.05 -3.31
C ILE A 32 2.33 6.56 -4.74
N VAL A 33 1.60 5.53 -5.17
CA VAL A 33 1.71 4.97 -6.52
C VAL A 33 1.33 6.01 -7.58
N ALA A 34 0.24 6.73 -7.36
CA ALA A 34 -0.20 7.80 -8.28
C ALA A 34 0.86 8.90 -8.40
N LEU A 35 1.38 9.40 -7.27
CA LEU A 35 2.43 10.41 -7.25
C LEU A 35 3.70 9.96 -7.95
N MET A 36 4.19 8.76 -7.67
CA MET A 36 5.42 8.24 -8.28
C MET A 36 5.26 7.98 -9.78
N GLY A 37 4.08 7.54 -10.21
CA GLY A 37 3.71 7.40 -11.62
C GLY A 37 3.71 8.74 -12.35
N CYS A 38 3.07 9.77 -11.77
CA CYS A 38 3.07 11.12 -12.34
C CYS A 38 4.48 11.74 -12.36
N PHE A 39 5.26 11.55 -11.31
CA PHE A 39 6.61 12.12 -11.19
C PHE A 39 7.56 11.57 -12.25
N HIS A 40 7.65 10.25 -12.37
CA HIS A 40 8.51 9.61 -13.37
C HIS A 40 7.95 9.75 -14.80
N GLY A 41 6.62 9.83 -14.95
CA GLY A 41 5.98 10.12 -16.23
C GLY A 41 6.34 11.51 -16.76
N TYR A 42 6.28 12.54 -15.89
CA TYR A 42 6.62 13.92 -16.25
C TYR A 42 8.10 14.09 -16.61
N TYR A 43 8.99 13.35 -15.94
CA TYR A 43 10.43 13.39 -16.20
C TYR A 43 10.90 12.40 -17.27
N SER A 44 9.99 11.67 -17.90
CA SER A 44 10.32 10.75 -18.98
C SER A 44 10.73 11.51 -20.25
N SER A 45 11.82 11.07 -20.88
CA SER A 45 12.33 11.62 -22.13
C SER A 45 12.89 10.50 -23.00
N GLY A 46 12.96 10.71 -24.32
CA GLY A 46 13.52 9.72 -25.26
C GLY A 46 12.52 8.77 -25.93
N GLY A 47 11.26 9.19 -26.12
CA GLY A 47 10.25 8.42 -26.84
C GLY A 47 9.82 7.13 -26.13
N ALA A 48 9.17 6.20 -26.85
CA ALA A 48 8.54 5.00 -26.26
C ALA A 48 9.47 4.14 -25.38
N GLN A 49 10.75 4.04 -25.75
CA GLN A 49 11.73 3.26 -24.99
C GLN A 49 12.15 3.97 -23.68
N GLY A 50 12.17 5.31 -23.68
CA GLY A 50 12.41 6.13 -22.50
C GLY A 50 11.25 6.04 -21.50
N VAL A 51 10.01 6.06 -21.99
CA VAL A 51 8.82 5.89 -21.13
C VAL A 51 8.82 4.52 -20.46
N GLY A 52 9.17 3.45 -21.18
CA GLY A 52 9.27 2.10 -20.61
C GLY A 52 10.29 2.01 -19.46
N ARG A 53 11.46 2.63 -19.61
CA ARG A 53 12.47 2.70 -18.53
C ARG A 53 12.00 3.56 -17.35
N ALA A 54 11.36 4.69 -17.62
CA ALA A 54 10.80 5.56 -16.59
C ALA A 54 9.73 4.84 -15.76
N THR A 55 8.84 4.07 -16.40
CA THR A 55 7.82 3.28 -15.71
C THR A 55 8.43 2.22 -14.79
N THR A 56 9.46 1.49 -15.23
CA THR A 56 10.13 0.50 -14.37
C THR A 56 10.76 1.17 -13.14
N ASN A 57 11.44 2.30 -13.32
CA ASN A 57 12.01 3.07 -12.22
C ASN A 57 10.93 3.65 -11.28
N ALA A 58 9.78 4.05 -11.83
CA ALA A 58 8.62 4.51 -11.06
C ALA A 58 8.07 3.42 -10.16
N VAL A 59 7.91 2.20 -10.68
CA VAL A 59 7.37 1.07 -9.90
C VAL A 59 8.35 0.64 -8.81
N VAL A 60 9.66 0.57 -9.11
CA VAL A 60 10.67 0.20 -8.12
C VAL A 60 10.74 1.23 -6.99
N SER A 61 10.78 2.53 -7.32
CA SER A 61 10.80 3.60 -6.32
C SER A 61 9.51 3.66 -5.49
N ALA A 62 8.34 3.50 -6.13
CA ALA A 62 7.07 3.40 -5.43
C ALA A 62 7.04 2.20 -4.47
N PHE A 63 7.53 1.04 -4.88
CA PHE A 63 7.53 -0.16 -4.05
C PHE A 63 8.37 0.00 -2.78
N ILE A 64 9.56 0.60 -2.89
CA ILE A 64 10.41 0.92 -1.74
C ILE A 64 9.71 1.90 -0.79
N LEU A 65 9.05 2.93 -1.34
CA LEU A 65 8.30 3.91 -0.54
C LEU A 65 7.11 3.27 0.18
N ILE A 66 6.39 2.37 -0.49
CA ILE A 66 5.27 1.62 0.08
C ILE A 66 5.72 0.73 1.23
N LEU A 67 6.86 0.04 1.09
CA LEU A 67 7.43 -0.78 2.17
C LEU A 67 7.77 0.07 3.41
N LEU A 68 8.43 1.22 3.21
CA LEU A 68 8.72 2.16 4.29
C LEU A 68 7.44 2.70 4.93
N ALA A 69 6.48 3.14 4.14
CA ALA A 69 5.19 3.63 4.63
C ALA A 69 4.43 2.54 5.40
N ASN A 70 4.45 1.31 4.92
CA ASN A 70 3.83 0.17 5.60
C ASN A 70 4.47 -0.09 6.96
N LEU A 71 5.80 -0.06 7.05
CA LEU A 71 6.52 -0.20 8.31
C LEU A 71 6.13 0.90 9.29
N ILE A 72 6.17 2.17 8.85
CA ILE A 72 5.82 3.33 9.68
C ILE A 72 4.40 3.20 10.23
N ILE A 73 3.42 2.93 9.36
CA ILE A 73 2.01 2.85 9.79
C ILE A 73 1.80 1.63 10.69
N THR A 74 2.49 0.52 10.45
CA THR A 74 2.39 -0.67 11.32
C THR A 74 2.93 -0.38 12.72
N ILE A 75 4.08 0.29 12.83
CA ILE A 75 4.64 0.68 14.13
C ILE A 75 3.72 1.69 14.84
N LEU A 76 3.13 2.63 14.10
CA LEU A 76 2.21 3.61 14.70
C LEU A 76 0.90 3.00 15.22
N VAL A 77 0.38 1.99 14.52
CA VAL A 77 -0.92 1.36 14.84
C VAL A 77 -0.78 0.20 15.83
N PHE A 78 0.29 -0.59 15.74
CA PHE A 78 0.48 -1.82 16.52
C PHE A 78 1.78 -1.84 17.35
N GLY A 79 2.63 -0.82 17.24
CA GLY A 79 3.92 -0.75 17.95
C GLY A 79 3.85 -0.10 19.33
N ALA A 80 2.65 0.21 19.82
CA ALA A 80 2.37 0.63 21.20
C ALA A 80 1.55 -0.45 21.91
#